data_AF-A0A6G3C8V2-F1
#
_entry.id   AF-A0A6G3C8V2-F1
#
_cell.length_a   1.000
_cell.length_b   1.000
_cell.length_c   1.000
_cell.angle_alpha   90.00
_cell.angle_beta   90.00
_cell.angle_gamma   90.00
#
_symmetry.space_group_name_H-M   'P 1'
#
loop_
_entity.id
_entity.type
_entity.pdbx_description
1 polymer ?
#
loop_
_entity_poly.entity_id
_entity_poly.type
_entity_poly.pdbx_seq_one_letter_code
_entity_poly.pdbx_strand_id
1 'polypeptide(L)' 'VTYRMEAHTNADDATRYRGDAEVEAWKAHDPVDLLERELTARGIIDEAAIQAVREDAEVMAAALREGMNADPV' A
#
# COMPACT_ATOMS: atom_id res chain seq x y z
N VAL A 1 14.85 6.09 -6.91
CA VAL A 1 14.80 4.63 -7.16
C VAL A 1 13.54 4.11 -6.50
N THR A 2 12.86 3.11 -7.07
CA THR A 2 11.64 2.50 -6.51
C THR A 2 11.65 0.98 -6.74
N TYR A 3 10.73 0.27 -6.10
CA TYR A 3 10.59 -1.19 -6.21
C TYR A 3 9.11 -1.60 -6.35
N ARG A 4 8.84 -2.58 -7.22
CA ARG A 4 7.49 -3.14 -7.41
C ARG A 4 7.30 -4.29 -6.43
N MET A 5 6.58 -4.06 -5.34
CA MET A 5 6.37 -5.08 -4.29
C MET A 5 5.69 -6.33 -4.87
N GLU A 6 4.62 -6.16 -5.64
CA GLU A 6 3.83 -7.25 -6.20
C GLU A 6 4.35 -7.74 -7.57
N ALA A 7 3.74 -8.82 -8.07
CA ALA A 7 3.98 -9.32 -9.43
C ALA A 7 3.65 -8.25 -10.50
N HIS A 8 4.07 -8.48 -11.75
CA HIS A 8 3.84 -7.48 -12.80
C HIS A 8 2.36 -7.27 -13.08
N THR A 9 1.59 -8.36 -13.05
CA THR A 9 0.15 -8.41 -13.24
C THR A 9 -0.41 -9.56 -12.40
N ASN A 10 -1.73 -9.71 -12.37
CA ASN A 10 -2.39 -10.85 -11.73
C ASN A 10 -2.15 -12.20 -12.44
N ALA A 11 -1.69 -12.20 -13.69
CA ALA A 11 -1.38 -13.41 -14.46
C ALA A 11 0.11 -13.80 -14.39
N ASP A 12 0.92 -13.00 -13.69
CA ASP A 12 2.38 -13.18 -13.62
C ASP A 12 2.80 -13.93 -12.36
N ASP A 13 3.73 -14.87 -12.51
CA ASP A 13 4.35 -15.58 -11.41
C ASP A 13 5.78 -15.04 -11.20
N ALA A 14 5.90 -14.12 -10.25
CA ALA A 14 7.17 -13.45 -9.96
C ALA A 14 8.24 -14.38 -9.36
N THR A 15 7.85 -15.52 -8.78
CA THR A 15 8.79 -16.47 -8.15
C THR A 15 9.74 -17.10 -9.17
N ARG A 16 9.39 -17.02 -10.47
CA ARG A 16 10.22 -17.50 -11.58
C ARG A 16 11.49 -16.67 -11.80
N TYR A 17 11.50 -15.42 -11.36
CA TYR A 17 12.59 -14.48 -11.68
C TYR A 17 13.08 -13.63 -10.51
N ARG A 18 12.45 -13.70 -9.33
CA ARG A 18 12.95 -13.08 -8.10
C ARG A 18 12.61 -13.93 -6.88
N GLY A 19 13.42 -13.81 -5.83
CA GLY A 19 13.16 -14.46 -4.54
C GLY A 19 12.51 -13.51 -3.53
N ASP A 20 11.79 -14.05 -2.57
CA ASP A 20 11.07 -13.28 -1.54
C ASP A 20 12.01 -12.38 -0.74
N ALA A 21 13.24 -12.82 -0.46
CA ALA A 21 14.24 -12.04 0.28
C ALA A 21 14.56 -10.68 -0.37
N GLU A 22 14.48 -10.59 -1.70
CA GLU A 22 14.64 -9.32 -2.40
C GLU A 22 13.49 -8.37 -2.06
N VAL A 23 12.25 -8.86 -2.14
CA VAL A 23 11.05 -8.07 -1.84
C VAL A 23 11.02 -7.65 -0.37
N GLU A 24 11.38 -8.56 0.56
CA GLU A 24 11.44 -8.25 1.99
C GLU A 24 12.44 -7.13 2.31
N ALA A 25 13.59 -7.09 1.64
CA ALA A 25 14.57 -6.01 1.83
C ALA A 25 13.99 -4.64 1.45
N TRP A 26 13.06 -4.60 0.50
CA TRP A 26 12.41 -3.36 0.07
C TRP A 26 11.27 -2.90 0.97
N LYS A 27 10.67 -3.77 1.80
CA LYS A 27 9.63 -3.37 2.76
C LYS A 27 10.10 -2.28 3.73
N ALA A 28 11.36 -2.33 4.17
CA ALA A 28 11.94 -1.31 5.02
C ALA A 28 12.07 0.08 4.36
N HIS A 29 11.84 0.16 3.05
CA HIS A 29 11.94 1.37 2.24
C HIS A 29 10.56 1.85 1.75
N ASP A 30 9.46 1.38 2.36
CA ASP A 30 8.12 1.82 2.00
C ASP A 30 7.99 3.34 2.17
N PRO A 31 7.74 4.11 1.09
CA PRO A 31 7.67 5.56 1.17
C PRO A 31 6.52 6.06 2.04
N VAL A 32 5.43 5.29 2.22
CA VAL A 32 4.31 5.66 3.09
C VAL A 32 4.76 5.60 4.55
N ASP A 33 5.38 4.50 4.98
CA ASP A 33 5.89 4.35 6.34
C ASP A 33 7.01 5.36 6.64
N LEU A 34 7.88 5.62 5.66
CA LEU A 34 8.95 6.63 5.79
C LEU A 34 8.36 8.04 6.00
N LEU A 35 7.31 8.39 5.25
CA LEU A 35 6.65 9.69 5.36
C LEU A 35 5.86 9.81 6.66
N GLU A 36 5.08 8.79 7.03
CA GLU A 36 4.32 8.74 8.28
C GLU A 36 5.25 8.98 9.47
N ARG A 37 6.37 8.25 9.54
CA ARG A 37 7.36 8.40 10.61
C ARG A 37 7.94 9.82 10.67
N GLU A 38 8.29 10.41 9.52
CA GLU A 38 8.89 11.74 9.48
C GLU A 38 7.90 12.83 9.93
N LEU A 39 6.64 12.74 9.49
CA LEU A 39 5.60 13.70 9.87
C LEU A 39 5.25 13.59 11.35
N THR A 40 5.15 12.36 11.87
CA THR A 40 4.92 12.11 13.31
C THR A 40 6.09 12.60 14.15
N ALA A 41 7.33 12.34 13.73
CA ALA A 41 8.53 12.81 14.43
C ALA A 41 8.62 14.35 14.49
N ARG A 42 8.08 15.05 13.49
CA ARG A 42 7.95 16.51 13.46
C ARG A 42 6.72 17.05 14.19
N GLY A 43 5.84 16.18 14.69
CA GLY A 43 4.58 16.56 15.33
C GLY A 43 3.56 17.20 14.38
N ILE A 44 3.66 16.90 13.08
CA ILE A 44 2.75 17.44 12.05
C ILE A 44 1.44 16.65 12.01
N ILE A 45 1.53 15.34 12.25
CA ILE A 45 0.39 14.43 12.39
C ILE A 45 0.53 13.66 13.70
N ASP A 46 -0.60 13.19 14.21
CA ASP A 46 -0.69 12.31 15.38
C ASP A 46 -1.36 10.98 14.99
N GLU A 47 -1.48 10.09 15.98
CA GLU A 47 -2.13 8.79 15.80
C GLU A 47 -3.57 8.93 15.29
N ALA A 48 -4.31 9.92 15.78
CA ALA A 48 -5.70 10.13 15.36
C ALA A 48 -5.80 10.51 13.88
N ALA A 49 -4.91 11.38 13.41
CA ALA A 49 -4.83 11.74 12.00
C ALA A 49 -4.43 10.55 11.12
N ILE A 50 -3.49 9.71 11.57
CA ILE A 50 -3.09 8.49 10.86
C ILE A 50 -4.27 7.52 10.73
N GLN A 51 -4.99 7.27 11.83
CA GLN A 51 -6.14 6.37 11.81
C GLN A 51 -7.26 6.89 10.91
N ALA A 52 -7.57 8.19 10.95
CA ALA A 52 -8.58 8.78 10.06
C ALA A 52 -8.25 8.56 8.57
N VAL A 53 -6.98 8.75 8.17
CA VAL A 53 -6.56 8.51 6.78
C VAL A 53 -6.64 7.03 6.40
N ARG A 54 -6.30 6.11 7.32
CA ARG A 54 -6.42 4.66 7.09
C ARG A 54 -7.89 4.25 6.91
N GLU A 55 -8.79 4.78 7.73
CA GLU A 55 -10.22 4.55 7.62
C GLU A 55 -10.78 5.06 6.29
N ASP A 56 -10.43 6.29 5.89
CA ASP A 56 -10.83 6.86 4.59
C ASP A 56 -10.35 6.01 3.41
N ALA A 57 -9.12 5.50 3.48
CA ALA A 57 -8.55 4.62 2.45
C ALA A 57 -9.31 3.28 2.37
N GLU A 58 -9.66 2.68 3.51
CA GLU A 58 -10.45 1.44 3.54
C GLU A 58 -11.88 1.64 3.00
N VAL A 59 -12.52 2.76 3.35
CA VAL A 59 -13.84 3.13 2.79
C VAL A 59 -13.77 3.27 1.27
N MET A 60 -12.76 3.96 0.75
CA MET A 60 -12.55 4.09 -0.69
C MET A 60 -12.33 2.73 -1.36
N ALA A 61 -11.49 1.88 -0.78
CA ALA A 61 -11.19 0.56 -1.31
C ALA A 61 -12.44 -0.35 -1.29
N ALA A 62 -13.25 -0.29 -0.24
CA ALA A 62 -14.50 -1.02 -0.13
C ALA A 62 -15.51 -0.58 -1.19
N ALA A 63 -15.71 0.73 -1.37
CA ALA A 63 -16.62 1.26 -2.37
C ALA A 63 -16.19 0.88 -3.80
N LEU A 64 -14.88 0.88 -4.08
CA LEU A 64 -14.35 0.42 -5.37
C LEU A 64 -14.67 -1.06 -5.60
N ARG A 65 -14.41 -1.92 -4.61
CA ARG A 65 -14.71 -3.36 -4.70
C ARG A 65 -16.21 -3.61 -4.90
N GLU A 66 -17.07 -2.86 -4.23
CA GLU A 66 -18.52 -2.95 -4.42
C GLU A 66 -18.91 -2.59 -5.85
N GLY A 67 -18.44 -1.45 -6.36
CA GLY A 67 -18.74 -0.99 -7.71
C GLY A 67 -18.22 -1.93 -8.81
N MET A 68 -17.06 -2.57 -8.63
CA MET A 68 -16.52 -3.55 -9.57
C MET A 68 -17.32 -4.86 -9.64
N ASN A 69 -18.09 -5.17 -8.59
CA ASN A 69 -18.92 -6.39 -8.51
C ASN A 69 -20.38 -6.16 -8.88
N ALA A 70 -20.78 -4.92 -9.18
CA ALA A 70 -22.12 -4.61 -9.65
C ALA A 70 -22.30 -4.95 -11.14
N ASP A 71 -23.48 -5.40 -11.52
CA ASP A 71 -23.81 -5.56 -12.94
C ASP A 71 -23.80 -4.18 -13.62
N PRO A 72 -23.20 -4.06 -14.81
CA PRO A 72 -23.28 -2.83 -15.58
C PRO A 72 -24.73 -2.52 -15.93
N VAL A 73 -25.16 -1.29 -15.68
CA VAL A 73 -26.47 -0.76 -16.07
C VAL A 73 -26.55 -0.44 -17.56
#